data_AF-A0A1S6XTN7-F1
#
_entry.id   AF-A0A1S6XTN7-F1
#
_cell.length_a   1.000
_cell.length_b   1.000
_cell.length_c   1.000
_cell.angle_alpha   90.00
_cell.angle_beta   90.00
_cell.angle_gamma   90.00
#
_symmetry.space_group_name_H-M   'P 1'
#
loop_
_entity.id
_entity.type
_entity.pdbx_description
1 polymer ?
#
loop_
_entity_poly.entity_id
_entity_poly.type
_entity_poly.pdbx_seq_one_letter_code
_entity_poly.pdbx_strand_id
1 'polypeptide(L)'
;QYPEAMDDTRTKPREGGLNDPLLGSVDRQFKCKTCNNSMAECPGHFGHIELAKPVYHPGFIKKTKKILEMVCHECGKLLCDKDNDEGFLDAIRTRDPKVRFARVWAMCKDKKFCENETTKKGGDKEGFESSKPQVTKVPHGGCGSAHPNIRQKALALFARVKNESNDEETAQKKEIKDKPISAETAHAVFKKISDEDLWNMGLNKDYARPEWLIVTVLPVPPPPVRPSISMDGTGTGMRNEDDLTYKLGDIIRANGNVKQAIQDGAPAHICLEFEELLQYHVATYMDNDIASVPRSLQK
;
A
#
# COMPACT_ATOMS: atom_id res chain seq x y z
N GLN A 1 8.85 -19.71 8.37
CA GLN A 1 7.99 -20.13 7.25
C GLN A 1 8.89 -20.66 6.17
N TYR A 2 8.56 -21.82 5.61
CA TYR A 2 9.37 -22.50 4.62
C TYR A 2 8.76 -22.32 3.22
N PRO A 3 9.57 -22.05 2.18
CA PRO A 3 9.06 -21.95 0.82
C PRO A 3 8.69 -23.31 0.22
N GLU A 4 9.20 -24.41 0.79
CA GLU A 4 8.91 -25.76 0.31
C GLU A 4 7.53 -26.25 0.79
N ALA A 5 6.81 -26.92 -0.11
CA ALA A 5 5.51 -27.52 0.17
C ALA A 5 5.61 -28.88 0.89
N MET A 6 6.60 -29.69 0.54
CA MET A 6 6.83 -31.03 1.08
C MET A 6 8.08 -31.05 1.97
N ASP A 7 8.18 -32.04 2.85
CA ASP A 7 9.36 -32.26 3.67
C ASP A 7 10.59 -32.68 2.83
N ASP A 8 11.77 -32.72 3.44
CA ASP A 8 13.02 -33.02 2.74
C ASP A 8 13.00 -34.42 2.10
N THR A 9 12.21 -35.35 2.64
CA THR A 9 12.00 -36.70 2.09
C THR A 9 10.92 -36.77 1.00
N ARG A 10 10.19 -35.67 0.79
CA ARG A 10 9.05 -35.53 -0.14
C ARG A 10 7.92 -36.54 0.10
N THR A 11 7.80 -37.07 1.31
CA THR A 11 6.80 -38.08 1.67
C THR A 11 5.57 -37.48 2.33
N LYS A 12 5.72 -36.32 3.00
CA LYS A 12 4.63 -35.64 3.70
C LYS A 12 4.68 -34.13 3.49
N PRO A 13 3.53 -33.44 3.60
CA PRO A 13 3.52 -31.99 3.59
C PRO A 13 4.35 -31.41 4.74
N ARG A 14 5.11 -30.34 4.46
CA ARG A 14 5.99 -29.71 5.44
C ARG A 14 5.18 -28.87 6.43
N GLU A 15 5.39 -29.09 7.71
CA GLU A 15 4.86 -28.21 8.76
C GLU A 15 5.52 -26.84 8.70
N GLY A 16 4.73 -25.77 8.75
CA GLY A 16 5.18 -24.39 8.54
C GLY A 16 5.61 -24.07 7.09
N GLY A 17 5.35 -24.98 6.16
CA GLY A 17 5.53 -24.80 4.72
C GLY A 17 4.26 -24.35 4.00
N LEU A 18 4.31 -24.30 2.67
CA LEU A 18 3.16 -23.86 1.88
C LEU A 18 1.99 -24.84 1.94
N ASN A 19 2.23 -26.16 2.01
CA ASN A 19 1.17 -27.17 2.11
C ASN A 19 0.95 -27.66 3.55
N ASP A 20 1.12 -26.78 4.54
CA ASP A 20 0.94 -27.14 5.94
C ASP A 20 -0.42 -27.84 6.18
N PRO A 21 -0.44 -29.03 6.84
CA PRO A 21 -1.66 -29.75 7.16
C PRO A 21 -2.74 -28.96 7.93
N LEU A 22 -2.38 -27.85 8.58
CA LEU A 22 -3.32 -26.91 9.21
C LEU A 22 -4.16 -26.12 8.18
N LEU A 23 -3.64 -25.91 6.97
CA LEU A 23 -4.33 -25.16 5.90
C LEU A 23 -5.35 -26.02 5.14
N GLY A 24 -5.25 -27.34 5.27
CA GLY A 24 -6.09 -28.30 4.56
C GLY A 24 -5.35 -29.59 4.30
N SER A 25 -6.06 -30.58 3.76
CA SER A 25 -5.41 -31.81 3.30
C SER A 25 -5.14 -31.76 1.80
N VAL A 26 -3.92 -32.14 1.40
CA VAL A 26 -3.48 -32.23 -0.01
C VAL A 26 -3.45 -33.69 -0.50
N ASP A 27 -3.78 -34.66 0.36
CA ASP A 27 -3.84 -36.07 0.00
C ASP A 27 -5.03 -36.75 0.70
N ARG A 28 -5.57 -37.80 0.09
CA ARG A 28 -6.58 -38.66 0.72
C ARG A 28 -6.04 -39.39 1.95
N GLN A 29 -4.73 -39.63 1.99
CA GLN A 29 -4.08 -40.30 3.12
C GLN A 29 -4.01 -39.43 4.37
N PHE A 30 -3.97 -38.10 4.21
CA PHE A 30 -3.87 -37.17 5.31
C PHE A 30 -5.22 -36.52 5.62
N LYS A 31 -5.43 -36.20 6.89
CA LYS A 31 -6.57 -35.40 7.35
C LYS A 31 -6.08 -34.00 7.70
N CYS A 32 -6.96 -33.02 7.51
CA CYS A 32 -6.64 -31.65 7.93
C CYS A 32 -6.48 -31.58 9.44
N LYS A 33 -5.41 -30.96 9.93
CA LYS A 33 -5.17 -30.82 11.38
C LYS A 33 -6.13 -29.85 12.08
N THR A 34 -6.80 -28.99 11.32
CA THR A 34 -7.70 -27.95 11.87
C THR A 34 -9.13 -28.45 12.02
N CYS A 35 -9.71 -29.06 10.98
CA CYS A 35 -11.09 -29.55 11.00
C CYS A 35 -11.23 -31.08 11.07
N ASN A 36 -10.14 -31.85 10.99
CA ASN A 36 -10.12 -33.31 10.94
C ASN A 36 -10.90 -33.96 9.78
N ASN A 37 -11.36 -33.15 8.82
CA ASN A 37 -12.05 -33.63 7.62
C ASN A 37 -11.07 -34.15 6.57
N SER A 38 -11.61 -34.96 5.66
CA SER A 38 -10.93 -35.47 4.48
C SER A 38 -10.71 -34.38 3.41
N MET A 39 -9.93 -34.67 2.37
CA MET A 39 -9.67 -33.76 1.25
C MET A 39 -10.94 -33.24 0.56
N ALA A 40 -12.00 -34.05 0.46
CA ALA A 40 -13.23 -33.69 -0.24
C ALA A 40 -14.17 -32.81 0.59
N GLU A 41 -14.12 -32.93 1.92
CA GLU A 41 -15.05 -32.27 2.84
C GLU A 41 -14.42 -31.04 3.53
N CYS A 42 -13.09 -30.95 3.52
CA CYS A 42 -12.38 -29.81 4.08
C CYS A 42 -12.55 -28.58 3.18
N PRO A 43 -13.11 -27.46 3.69
CA PRO A 43 -13.21 -26.22 2.92
C PRO A 43 -11.85 -25.54 2.69
N GLY A 44 -10.82 -25.95 3.44
CA GLY A 44 -9.54 -25.27 3.50
C GLY A 44 -9.54 -24.11 4.51
N HIS A 45 -8.37 -23.81 5.06
CA HIS A 45 -8.16 -22.76 6.05
C HIS A 45 -7.06 -21.82 5.57
N PHE A 46 -7.36 -20.52 5.56
CA PHE A 46 -6.40 -19.52 5.09
C PHE A 46 -5.19 -19.44 6.03
N GLY A 47 -4.01 -19.34 5.41
CA GLY A 47 -2.77 -19.01 6.09
C GLY A 47 -2.44 -17.53 5.96
N HIS A 48 -1.29 -17.13 6.48
CA HIS A 48 -0.77 -15.78 6.29
C HIS A 48 0.76 -15.78 6.22
N ILE A 49 1.30 -14.82 5.46
CA ILE A 49 2.73 -14.51 5.41
C ILE A 49 2.90 -13.09 5.94
N GLU A 50 3.71 -12.94 6.99
CA GLU A 50 4.14 -11.63 7.48
C GLU A 50 5.29 -11.10 6.64
N LEU A 51 5.05 -10.01 5.93
CA LEU A 51 6.05 -9.37 5.10
C LEU A 51 7.05 -8.60 5.97
N ALA A 52 8.33 -8.68 5.62
CA ALA A 52 9.44 -8.00 6.28
C ALA A 52 9.30 -6.49 6.19
N LYS A 53 8.77 -6.03 5.06
CA LYS A 53 8.47 -4.64 4.75
C LYS A 53 7.07 -4.54 4.14
N PRO A 54 6.32 -3.46 4.41
CA PRO A 54 5.05 -3.22 3.75
C PRO A 54 5.23 -3.06 2.24
N VAL A 55 4.24 -3.52 1.47
CA VAL A 55 4.27 -3.54 0.00
C VAL A 55 3.00 -2.89 -0.53
N TYR A 56 3.09 -2.14 -1.63
CA TYR A 56 1.90 -1.58 -2.27
C TYR A 56 1.07 -2.68 -2.96
N HIS A 57 -0.23 -2.66 -2.74
CA HIS A 57 -1.14 -3.52 -3.49
C HIS A 57 -1.29 -2.99 -4.94
N PRO A 58 -1.06 -3.82 -5.98
CA PRO A 58 -1.06 -3.37 -7.38
C PRO A 58 -2.40 -2.77 -7.81
N GLY A 59 -3.52 -3.36 -7.38
CA GLY A 59 -4.87 -2.83 -7.66
C GLY A 59 -5.20 -1.50 -6.98
N PHE A 60 -4.51 -1.13 -5.90
CA PHE A 60 -4.83 0.05 -5.10
C PHE A 60 -3.78 1.17 -5.18
N ILE A 61 -2.65 0.98 -5.85
CA ILE A 61 -1.58 1.99 -5.97
C ILE A 61 -2.09 3.36 -6.44
N LYS A 62 -3.04 3.38 -7.38
CA LYS A 62 -3.67 4.62 -7.87
C LYS A 62 -4.52 5.30 -6.79
N LYS A 63 -5.25 4.51 -5.99
CA LYS A 63 -6.07 5.02 -4.88
C LYS A 63 -5.17 5.54 -3.75
N THR A 64 -4.13 4.79 -3.41
CA THR A 64 -3.07 5.18 -2.46
C THR A 64 -2.45 6.52 -2.86
N LYS A 65 -2.05 6.68 -4.14
CA LYS A 65 -1.55 7.96 -4.67
C LYS A 65 -2.52 9.11 -4.41
N LYS A 66 -3.80 8.93 -4.77
CA LYS A 66 -4.83 9.97 -4.58
C LYS A 66 -5.03 10.32 -3.11
N ILE A 67 -4.98 9.35 -2.20
CA ILE A 67 -5.10 9.62 -0.76
C ILE A 67 -3.88 10.42 -0.27
N LEU A 68 -2.66 10.03 -0.66
CA LEU A 68 -1.45 10.78 -0.34
C LEU A 68 -1.43 12.21 -0.93
N GLU A 69 -2.17 12.45 -2.02
CA GLU A 69 -2.37 13.79 -2.60
C GLU A 69 -3.38 14.66 -1.83
N MET A 70 -4.22 14.06 -0.98
CA MET A 70 -5.23 14.77 -0.21
C MET A 70 -4.81 15.08 1.22
N VAL A 71 -3.89 14.30 1.79
CA VAL A 71 -3.49 14.43 3.20
C VAL A 71 -2.06 14.93 3.33
N CYS A 72 -1.79 15.65 4.41
CA CYS A 72 -0.44 16.03 4.80
C CYS A 72 0.36 14.80 5.26
N HIS A 73 1.59 14.63 4.76
CA HIS A 73 2.44 13.47 5.13
C HIS A 73 3.00 13.59 6.55
N GLU A 74 3.04 14.80 7.12
CA GLU A 74 3.55 15.01 8.48
C GLU A 74 2.46 14.85 9.54
N CYS A 75 1.36 15.61 9.44
CA CYS A 75 0.29 15.59 10.44
C CYS A 75 -0.89 14.65 10.12
N GLY A 76 -0.99 14.11 8.90
CA GLY A 76 -2.10 13.21 8.50
C GLY A 76 -3.44 13.91 8.24
N LYS A 77 -3.53 15.23 8.44
CA LYS A 77 -4.73 16.02 8.22
C LYS A 77 -5.03 16.20 6.74
N LEU A 78 -6.31 16.22 6.38
CA LEU A 78 -6.75 16.56 5.04
C LEU A 78 -6.33 18.00 4.70
N LEU A 79 -5.80 18.26 3.50
CA LEU A 79 -5.32 19.60 3.12
C LEU A 79 -6.43 20.63 2.91
N CYS A 80 -7.67 20.17 2.70
CA CYS A 80 -8.83 21.01 2.46
C CYS A 80 -9.70 21.13 3.71
N ASP A 81 -10.31 22.29 3.90
CA ASP A 81 -11.12 22.62 5.07
C ASP A 81 -12.52 23.09 4.72
N LYS A 82 -13.44 22.92 5.67
CA LYS A 82 -14.85 23.36 5.60
C LYS A 82 -14.97 24.87 5.57
N ASP A 83 -14.08 25.55 6.29
CA ASP A 83 -14.20 27.00 6.52
C ASP A 83 -13.43 27.84 5.49
N ASN A 84 -12.36 27.28 4.91
CA ASN A 84 -11.44 28.03 4.04
C ASN A 84 -11.61 27.74 2.54
N ASP A 85 -12.08 26.55 2.17
CA ASP A 85 -12.19 26.14 0.77
C ASP A 85 -13.64 26.19 0.28
N GLU A 86 -13.91 27.13 -0.62
CA GLU A 86 -15.21 27.24 -1.27
C GLU A 86 -15.54 25.95 -2.04
N GLY A 87 -16.73 25.40 -1.81
CA GLY A 87 -17.19 24.14 -2.42
C GLY A 87 -16.78 22.87 -1.68
N PHE A 88 -15.95 22.93 -0.63
CA PHE A 88 -15.56 21.73 0.11
C PHE A 88 -16.72 21.16 0.94
N LEU A 89 -17.55 22.02 1.53
CA LEU A 89 -18.79 21.62 2.19
C LEU A 89 -19.76 20.89 1.22
N ASP A 90 -19.87 21.37 -0.02
CA ASP A 90 -20.69 20.74 -1.04
C ASP A 90 -20.11 19.40 -1.52
N ALA A 91 -18.78 19.30 -1.58
CA ALA A 91 -18.09 18.04 -1.81
C ALA A 91 -18.42 17.01 -0.71
N ILE A 92 -18.32 17.38 0.56
CA ILE A 92 -18.61 16.49 1.71
C ILE A 92 -20.08 16.06 1.74
N ARG A 93 -21.00 16.97 1.42
CA ARG A 93 -22.46 16.70 1.37
C ARG A 93 -22.86 15.74 0.26
N THR A 94 -21.97 15.45 -0.68
CA THR A 94 -22.24 14.48 -1.75
C THR A 94 -22.53 13.10 -1.14
N ARG A 95 -23.70 12.54 -1.47
CA ARG A 95 -24.20 11.28 -0.89
C ARG A 95 -23.40 10.06 -1.34
N ASP A 96 -22.99 10.01 -2.61
CA ASP A 96 -22.20 8.90 -3.14
C ASP A 96 -20.73 9.03 -2.68
N PRO A 97 -20.20 8.06 -1.90
CA PRO A 97 -18.82 8.11 -1.41
C PRO A 97 -17.77 8.16 -2.53
N LYS A 98 -18.02 7.51 -3.68
CA LYS A 98 -17.06 7.49 -4.79
C LYS A 98 -16.95 8.87 -5.44
N VAL A 99 -18.09 9.54 -5.64
CA VAL A 99 -18.14 10.89 -6.20
C VAL A 99 -17.59 11.89 -5.19
N ARG A 100 -17.94 11.75 -3.90
CA ARG A 100 -17.37 12.55 -2.81
C ARG A 100 -15.85 12.50 -2.81
N PHE A 101 -15.27 11.29 -2.87
CA PHE A 101 -13.82 11.10 -2.97
C PHE A 101 -13.21 11.81 -4.18
N ALA A 102 -13.84 11.70 -5.36
CA ALA A 102 -13.33 12.34 -6.56
C ALA A 102 -13.35 13.87 -6.46
N ARG A 103 -14.41 14.45 -5.87
CA ARG A 103 -14.55 15.91 -5.67
C ARG A 103 -13.54 16.43 -4.66
N VAL A 104 -13.43 15.77 -3.50
CA VAL A 104 -12.45 16.14 -2.47
C VAL A 104 -11.02 16.04 -3.02
N TRP A 105 -10.69 14.96 -3.72
CA TRP A 105 -9.38 14.80 -4.36
C TRP A 105 -9.09 15.91 -5.38
N ALA A 106 -10.07 16.29 -6.20
CA ALA A 106 -9.89 17.34 -7.19
C ALA A 106 -9.58 18.71 -6.57
N MET A 107 -10.05 18.97 -5.34
CA MET A 107 -9.74 20.20 -4.60
C MET A 107 -8.36 20.16 -3.95
N CYS A 108 -7.98 19.01 -3.38
CA CYS A 108 -6.74 18.95 -2.60
C CYS A 108 -5.47 18.69 -3.43
N LYS A 109 -5.58 18.08 -4.62
CA LYS A 109 -4.41 17.72 -5.47
C LYS A 109 -3.51 18.91 -5.84
N ASP A 110 -4.07 20.12 -5.88
CA ASP A 110 -3.37 21.33 -6.31
C ASP A 110 -2.81 22.14 -5.12
N LYS A 111 -3.14 21.74 -3.88
CA LYS A 111 -2.61 22.37 -2.67
C LYS A 111 -1.16 21.97 -2.44
N LYS A 112 -0.31 22.97 -2.21
CA LYS A 112 1.15 22.79 -2.04
C LYS A 112 1.62 22.87 -0.59
N PHE A 113 0.74 23.25 0.35
CA PHE A 113 1.10 23.46 1.74
C PHE A 113 -0.06 23.04 2.64
N CYS A 114 0.28 22.55 3.84
CA CYS A 114 -0.69 22.28 4.90
C CYS A 114 -0.89 23.56 5.73
N GLU A 115 -2.03 24.22 5.59
CA GLU A 115 -2.29 25.53 6.22
C GLU A 115 -2.39 25.40 7.75
N ASN A 116 -1.56 26.17 8.49
CA ASN A 116 -1.53 26.15 9.96
C ASN A 116 -2.47 27.20 10.57
N GLU A 117 -2.32 28.47 10.16
CA GLU A 117 -3.16 29.59 10.63
C GLU A 117 -3.43 30.63 9.53
N THR A 118 -4.44 31.47 9.79
CA THR A 118 -4.83 32.64 9.02
C THR A 118 -3.64 33.42 8.50
N THR A 119 -3.52 33.53 7.18
CA THR A 119 -2.97 34.78 6.68
C THR A 119 -3.95 35.88 7.09
N LYS A 120 -3.64 36.62 8.16
CA LYS A 120 -4.03 38.03 8.23
C LYS A 120 -3.44 38.68 6.98
N LYS A 121 -4.17 38.69 5.87
CA LYS A 121 -3.93 39.69 4.84
C LYS A 121 -4.51 41.00 5.38
N GLY A 122 -3.72 41.73 6.17
CA GLY A 122 -4.08 43.06 6.66
C GLY A 122 -3.09 43.65 7.64
N GLY A 123 -2.31 44.64 7.17
CA GLY A 123 -1.39 45.51 7.92
C GLY A 123 0.07 45.21 7.55
N ASP A 124 0.68 45.82 6.54
CA ASP A 124 0.78 47.27 6.33
C ASP A 124 0.54 47.68 4.87
N LYS A 125 -0.63 48.23 4.57
CA LYS A 125 -0.79 49.38 3.65
C LYS A 125 -2.09 50.07 4.03
N GLU A 126 -1.96 51.20 4.73
CA GLU A 126 -3.04 52.17 4.89
C GLU A 126 -3.54 52.56 3.49
N GLY A 127 -4.81 52.27 3.22
CA GLY A 127 -5.43 52.47 1.92
C GLY A 127 -6.91 52.11 1.97
N PHE A 128 -7.71 53.17 1.95
CA PHE A 128 -9.16 53.27 2.08
C PHE A 128 -9.99 52.41 1.09
N GLU A 129 -11.23 52.10 1.52
CA GLU A 129 -12.41 51.63 0.76
C GLU A 129 -12.49 50.17 0.21
N SER A 130 -13.30 49.34 0.90
CA SER A 130 -14.57 48.81 0.34
C SER A 130 -15.20 47.75 1.26
N SER A 131 -16.46 47.97 1.62
CA SER A 131 -17.29 47.15 2.49
C SER A 131 -17.65 45.79 1.86
N LYS A 132 -16.81 44.77 2.05
CA LYS A 132 -17.23 43.37 2.09
C LYS A 132 -16.90 42.82 3.49
N PRO A 133 -17.79 42.06 4.14
CA PRO A 133 -17.45 41.42 5.42
C PRO A 133 -16.25 40.51 5.17
N GLN A 134 -15.09 40.87 5.72
CA GLN A 134 -13.92 40.01 5.67
C GLN A 134 -14.24 38.77 6.51
N VAL A 135 -14.49 37.65 5.85
CA VAL A 135 -14.62 36.35 6.50
C VAL A 135 -13.30 36.10 7.22
N THR A 136 -13.32 36.14 8.54
CA THR A 136 -12.21 35.73 9.39
C THR A 136 -11.96 34.25 9.10
N LYS A 137 -10.91 33.96 8.31
CA LYS A 137 -10.51 32.58 8.04
C LYS A 137 -10.32 31.85 9.37
N VAL A 138 -10.85 30.65 9.50
CA VAL A 138 -10.65 29.83 10.69
C VAL A 138 -9.31 29.10 10.52
N PRO A 139 -8.44 29.02 11.54
CA PRO A 139 -7.20 28.27 11.41
C PRO A 139 -7.52 26.80 11.15
N HIS A 140 -7.04 26.30 10.02
CA HIS A 140 -7.19 24.90 9.64
C HIS A 140 -6.43 23.97 10.59
N GLY A 141 -5.47 24.45 11.40
CA GLY A 141 -4.75 23.64 12.39
C GLY A 141 -3.85 22.57 11.74
N GLY A 142 -3.36 22.84 10.53
CA GLY A 142 -2.31 22.07 9.88
C GLY A 142 -0.91 22.40 10.40
N CYS A 143 0.12 21.76 9.87
CA CYS A 143 1.50 21.89 10.39
C CYS A 143 2.41 22.85 9.60
N GLY A 144 1.94 23.47 8.52
CA GLY A 144 2.75 24.37 7.68
C GLY A 144 3.67 23.67 6.67
N SER A 145 3.79 22.33 6.73
CA SER A 145 4.70 21.57 5.86
C SER A 145 4.32 21.67 4.38
N ALA A 146 5.33 21.71 3.52
CA ALA A 146 5.16 21.64 2.07
C ALA A 146 4.62 20.25 1.66
N HIS A 147 3.63 20.26 0.78
CA HIS A 147 3.03 19.06 0.22
C HIS A 147 3.72 18.71 -1.12
N PRO A 148 4.26 17.49 -1.27
CA PRO A 148 4.98 17.09 -2.47
C PRO A 148 4.04 16.80 -3.64
N ASN A 149 4.48 17.11 -4.86
CA ASN A 149 3.80 16.60 -6.06
C ASN A 149 4.12 15.11 -6.22
N ILE A 150 3.10 14.25 -6.19
CA ILE A 150 3.28 12.79 -6.24
C ILE A 150 3.17 12.28 -7.67
N ARG A 151 4.18 11.55 -8.11
CA ARG A 151 4.23 10.88 -9.41
C ARG A 151 4.27 9.38 -9.21
N GLN A 152 3.59 8.66 -10.09
CA GLN A 152 3.64 7.21 -10.14
C GLN A 152 4.51 6.79 -11.34
N LYS A 153 5.47 5.89 -11.12
CA LYS A 153 6.19 5.19 -12.18
C LYS A 153 6.09 3.69 -11.89
N ALA A 154 5.36 2.95 -12.74
CA ALA A 154 5.01 1.56 -12.50
C ALA A 154 4.39 1.33 -11.09
N LEU A 155 5.05 0.55 -10.24
CA LEU A 155 4.62 0.20 -8.87
C LEU A 155 5.23 1.10 -7.78
N ALA A 156 5.99 2.13 -8.16
CA ALA A 156 6.63 3.06 -7.23
C ALA A 156 5.98 4.45 -7.28
N LEU A 157 5.91 5.09 -6.10
CA LEU A 157 5.48 6.47 -5.93
C LEU A 157 6.68 7.35 -5.60
N PHE A 158 6.74 8.52 -6.20
CA PHE A 158 7.82 9.49 -6.02
C PHE A 158 7.25 10.84 -5.62
N ALA A 159 7.82 11.43 -4.56
CA ALA A 159 7.55 12.77 -4.09
C ALA A 159 8.51 13.76 -4.75
N ARG A 160 7.95 14.80 -5.39
CA ARG A 160 8.70 15.92 -5.93
C ARG A 160 8.36 17.19 -5.16
N VAL A 161 9.25 17.62 -4.27
CA VAL A 161 9.13 18.91 -3.58
C VAL A 161 9.77 19.98 -4.46
N LYS A 162 8.99 20.99 -4.85
CA LYS A 162 9.55 22.20 -5.46
C LYS A 162 10.06 23.06 -4.31
N ASN A 163 11.37 23.08 -4.09
CA ASN A 163 11.97 24.09 -3.25
C ASN A 163 11.99 25.39 -4.06
N GLU A 164 11.18 26.36 -3.69
CA GLU A 164 11.35 27.75 -4.13
C GLU A 164 12.55 28.31 -3.35
N SER A 165 13.77 27.94 -3.74
CA SER A 165 14.96 28.65 -3.29
C SER A 165 15.03 29.96 -4.06
N ASN A 166 14.67 31.04 -3.38
CA ASN A 166 14.71 32.43 -3.83
C ASN A 166 16.15 32.99 -3.77
N ASP A 167 17.15 32.24 -4.26
CA ASP A 167 18.53 32.70 -4.36
C ASP A 167 18.89 32.87 -5.85
N GLU A 168 18.84 34.11 -6.31
CA GLU A 168 19.13 34.51 -7.70
C GLU A 168 20.62 34.42 -8.08
N GLU A 169 21.51 33.84 -7.27
CA GLU A 169 22.97 33.97 -7.51
C GLU A 169 23.80 32.69 -7.52
N THR A 170 23.20 31.51 -7.76
CA THR A 170 23.98 30.37 -8.27
C THR A 170 23.11 29.39 -9.03
N ALA A 171 23.03 29.59 -10.34
CA ALA A 171 22.36 28.70 -11.29
C ALA A 171 23.10 27.35 -11.49
N GLN A 172 23.41 26.64 -10.41
CA GLN A 172 23.53 25.20 -10.48
C GLN A 172 22.13 24.64 -10.35
N LYS A 173 21.57 24.13 -11.46
CA LYS A 173 20.35 23.32 -11.47
C LYS A 173 20.52 22.21 -10.42
N LYS A 174 20.08 22.44 -9.18
CA LYS A 174 19.89 21.36 -8.21
C LYS A 174 18.83 20.48 -8.85
N GLU A 175 19.28 19.36 -9.42
CA GLU A 175 18.39 18.36 -9.99
C GLU A 175 17.32 18.08 -8.96
N ILE A 176 16.06 18.31 -9.35
CA ILE A 176 14.94 18.03 -8.48
C ILE A 176 14.87 16.51 -8.40
N LYS A 177 15.53 15.93 -7.40
CA LYS A 177 15.57 14.49 -7.18
C LYS A 177 14.18 14.05 -6.70
N ASP A 178 13.54 13.21 -7.52
CA ASP A 178 12.33 12.50 -7.18
C ASP A 178 12.65 11.58 -5.99
N LYS A 179 12.12 11.88 -4.79
CA LYS A 179 12.33 11.03 -3.60
C LYS A 179 11.30 9.89 -3.61
N PRO A 180 11.70 8.61 -3.55
CA PRO A 180 10.73 7.52 -3.47
C PRO A 180 9.93 7.61 -2.17
N ILE A 181 8.62 7.39 -2.27
CA ILE A 181 7.73 7.21 -1.13
C ILE A 181 7.63 5.70 -0.88
N SER A 182 8.32 5.22 0.15
CA SER A 182 8.22 3.82 0.55
C SER A 182 6.79 3.50 1.02
N ALA A 183 6.36 2.26 0.81
CA ALA A 183 5.06 1.80 1.30
C ALA A 183 4.95 1.91 2.83
N GLU A 184 6.06 1.74 3.55
CA GLU A 184 6.13 1.99 5.00
C GLU A 184 5.80 3.44 5.37
N THR A 185 6.35 4.41 4.63
CA THR A 185 6.05 5.83 4.85
C THR A 185 4.58 6.11 4.58
N ALA A 186 4.04 5.62 3.46
CA ALA A 186 2.64 5.78 3.12
C ALA A 186 1.70 5.16 4.19
N HIS A 187 2.06 3.99 4.72
CA HIS A 187 1.32 3.32 5.79
C HIS A 187 1.35 4.12 7.10
N ALA A 188 2.50 4.71 7.45
CA ALA A 188 2.60 5.59 8.60
C ALA A 188 1.75 6.87 8.45
N VAL A 189 1.70 7.47 7.26
CA VAL A 189 0.83 8.60 6.95
C VAL A 189 -0.65 8.22 7.10
N PHE A 190 -1.05 7.08 6.54
CA PHE A 190 -2.44 6.61 6.58
C PHE A 190 -2.95 6.34 7.98
N LYS A 191 -2.08 5.86 8.89
CA LYS A 191 -2.42 5.68 10.30
C LYS A 191 -2.68 6.98 11.07
N LYS A 192 -2.13 8.11 10.62
CA LYS A 192 -2.32 9.43 11.25
C LYS A 192 -3.66 10.09 10.88
N ILE A 193 -4.34 9.58 9.84
CA ILE A 193 -5.59 10.17 9.34
C ILE A 193 -6.69 9.98 10.39
N SER A 194 -7.42 11.05 10.69
CA SER A 194 -8.54 11.03 11.64
C SER A 194 -9.80 10.37 11.04
N ASP A 195 -10.65 9.79 11.88
CA ASP A 195 -11.91 9.18 11.44
C ASP A 195 -12.86 10.18 10.77
N GLU A 196 -12.81 11.46 11.18
CA GLU A 196 -13.57 12.54 10.55
C GLU A 196 -13.08 12.80 9.12
N ASP A 197 -11.77 12.82 8.91
CA ASP A 197 -11.18 13.00 7.58
C ASP A 197 -11.45 11.81 6.67
N LEU A 198 -11.45 10.58 7.22
CA LEU A 198 -11.89 9.38 6.48
C LEU A 198 -13.31 9.55 5.95
N TRP A 199 -14.23 10.01 6.80
CA TRP A 199 -15.60 10.27 6.39
C TRP A 199 -15.69 11.37 5.33
N ASN A 200 -15.02 12.50 5.55
CA ASN A 200 -15.01 13.65 4.63
C ASN A 200 -14.51 13.25 3.24
N MET A 201 -13.48 12.40 3.15
CA MET A 201 -12.95 11.86 1.90
C MET A 201 -13.90 10.87 1.21
N GLY A 202 -14.91 10.32 1.89
CA GLY A 202 -15.74 9.25 1.34
C GLY A 202 -15.14 7.85 1.51
N LEU A 203 -14.32 7.65 2.54
CA LEU A 203 -13.83 6.35 2.97
C LEU A 203 -14.65 5.84 4.17
N ASN A 204 -14.51 4.55 4.47
CA ASN A 204 -15.26 3.90 5.53
C ASN A 204 -14.30 3.38 6.61
N LYS A 205 -14.55 3.75 7.86
CA LYS A 205 -13.71 3.38 9.01
C LYS A 205 -13.74 1.88 9.34
N ASP A 206 -14.87 1.21 9.10
CA ASP A 206 -15.11 -0.17 9.54
C ASP A 206 -14.68 -1.18 8.48
N TYR A 207 -14.81 -0.83 7.19
CA TYR A 207 -14.60 -1.77 6.08
C TYR A 207 -13.48 -1.38 5.11
N ALA A 208 -13.03 -0.12 5.09
CA ALA A 208 -12.14 0.38 4.05
C ALA A 208 -11.18 1.46 4.56
N ARG A 209 -10.40 1.12 5.61
CA ARG A 209 -9.36 2.01 6.12
C ARG A 209 -8.20 2.14 5.12
N PRO A 210 -7.62 3.35 4.94
CA PRO A 210 -6.55 3.58 3.97
C PRO A 210 -5.31 2.74 4.22
N GLU A 211 -4.95 2.51 5.48
CA GLU A 211 -3.74 1.74 5.79
C GLU A 211 -3.84 0.27 5.35
N TRP A 212 -5.04 -0.27 5.14
CA TRP A 212 -5.27 -1.63 4.62
C TRP A 212 -5.02 -1.74 3.11
N LEU A 213 -4.86 -0.62 2.40
CA LEU A 213 -4.46 -0.62 0.99
C LEU A 213 -2.98 -1.03 0.80
N ILE A 214 -2.21 -1.04 1.89
CA ILE A 214 -0.81 -1.42 1.92
C ILE A 214 -0.70 -2.79 2.57
N VAL A 215 -0.11 -3.74 1.86
CA VAL A 215 -0.01 -5.13 2.29
C VAL A 215 1.14 -5.25 3.28
N THR A 216 0.81 -5.53 4.54
CA THR A 216 1.76 -5.90 5.59
C THR A 216 1.72 -7.39 5.88
N VAL A 217 0.53 -7.98 5.79
CA VAL A 217 0.27 -9.41 5.93
C VAL A 217 -0.43 -9.89 4.67
N LEU A 218 0.18 -10.86 3.98
CA LEU A 218 -0.37 -11.45 2.76
C LEU A 218 -1.18 -12.72 3.13
N PRO A 219 -2.49 -12.78 2.82
CA PRO A 219 -3.26 -14.00 3.02
C PRO A 219 -2.81 -15.10 2.06
N VAL A 220 -2.62 -16.30 2.59
CA VAL A 220 -2.24 -17.49 1.81
C VAL A 220 -3.49 -18.32 1.57
N PRO A 221 -3.92 -18.52 0.31
CA PRO A 221 -5.07 -19.34 0.01
C PRO A 221 -4.81 -20.81 0.37
N PRO A 222 -5.84 -21.54 0.83
CA PRO A 222 -5.70 -22.94 1.22
C PRO A 222 -5.50 -23.86 -0.01
N PRO A 223 -5.03 -25.11 0.19
CA PRO A 223 -4.79 -26.06 -0.90
C PRO A 223 -5.96 -26.27 -1.89
N PRO A 224 -7.25 -26.26 -1.49
CA PRO A 224 -8.36 -26.39 -2.44
C PRO A 224 -8.41 -25.28 -3.52
N VAL A 225 -7.82 -24.11 -3.24
CA VAL A 225 -7.75 -22.98 -4.21
C VAL A 225 -6.52 -23.10 -5.13
N ARG A 226 -5.51 -23.87 -4.73
CA ARG A 226 -4.24 -24.05 -5.45
C ARG A 226 -3.89 -25.55 -5.53
N PRO A 227 -4.65 -26.33 -6.30
CA PRO A 227 -4.58 -27.79 -6.28
C PRO A 227 -3.27 -28.32 -6.89
N SER A 228 -2.64 -29.27 -6.21
CA SER A 228 -1.49 -30.00 -6.76
C SER A 228 -1.92 -31.15 -7.68
N ILE A 229 -1.18 -31.40 -8.76
CA ILE A 229 -1.40 -32.53 -9.66
C ILE A 229 -0.32 -33.59 -9.43
N SER A 230 -0.73 -34.82 -9.08
CA SER A 230 0.15 -36.00 -9.05
C SER A 230 0.03 -36.78 -10.36
N MET A 231 1.13 -37.06 -11.05
CA MET A 231 1.07 -37.76 -12.35
C MET A 231 0.50 -39.18 -12.28
N ASP A 232 0.78 -39.92 -11.21
CA ASP A 232 0.43 -41.34 -11.12
C ASP A 232 -0.90 -41.63 -10.41
N GLY A 233 -1.59 -40.59 -9.92
CA GLY A 233 -2.82 -40.72 -9.10
C GLY A 233 -2.63 -41.41 -7.74
N THR A 234 -1.52 -42.12 -7.55
CA THR A 234 -1.02 -42.61 -6.28
C THR A 234 -0.20 -41.48 -5.65
N GLY A 235 -0.64 -40.93 -4.52
CA GLY A 235 -0.06 -39.76 -3.85
C GLY A 235 1.45 -39.79 -3.51
N THR A 236 2.13 -40.88 -3.86
CA THR A 236 3.57 -41.16 -3.77
C THR A 236 4.39 -40.78 -5.01
N GLY A 237 3.76 -40.40 -6.13
CA GLY A 237 4.45 -40.01 -7.37
C GLY A 237 4.99 -38.57 -7.36
N MET A 238 5.71 -38.17 -8.41
CA MET A 238 6.13 -36.77 -8.59
C MET A 238 4.89 -35.85 -8.63
N ARG A 239 4.85 -34.89 -7.70
CA ARG A 239 3.80 -33.88 -7.58
C ARG A 239 4.25 -32.59 -8.26
N ASN A 240 3.43 -32.11 -9.19
CA ASN A 240 3.53 -30.76 -9.73
C ASN A 240 2.58 -29.88 -8.93
N GLU A 241 3.12 -28.86 -8.28
CA GLU A 241 2.32 -27.92 -7.50
C GLU A 241 1.65 -26.90 -8.43
N ASP A 242 0.65 -26.21 -7.90
CA ASP A 242 -0.01 -25.12 -8.62
C ASP A 242 0.91 -23.90 -8.82
N ASP A 243 0.69 -23.15 -9.89
CA ASP A 243 1.43 -21.94 -10.23
C ASP A 243 1.43 -20.90 -9.10
N LEU A 244 0.31 -20.75 -8.38
CA LEU A 244 0.21 -19.88 -7.22
C LEU A 244 1.11 -20.36 -6.08
N THR A 245 1.25 -21.68 -5.90
CA THR A 245 2.13 -22.25 -4.88
C THR A 245 3.59 -21.95 -5.18
N TYR A 246 4.03 -22.09 -6.44
CA TYR A 246 5.39 -21.70 -6.83
C TYR A 246 5.65 -20.22 -6.59
N LYS A 247 4.70 -19.36 -6.95
CA LYS A 247 4.83 -17.91 -6.76
C LYS A 247 4.86 -17.51 -5.29
N LEU A 248 4.06 -18.16 -4.45
CA LEU A 248 4.12 -17.99 -2.99
C LEU A 248 5.47 -18.43 -2.43
N GLY A 249 6.08 -19.48 -2.98
CA GLY A 249 7.44 -19.90 -2.65
C GLY A 249 8.48 -18.82 -2.96
N ASP A 250 8.37 -18.17 -4.12
CA ASP A 250 9.21 -17.01 -4.46
C ASP A 250 9.01 -15.83 -3.50
N ILE A 251 7.76 -15.54 -3.12
CA ILE A 251 7.46 -14.48 -2.15
C ILE A 251 8.12 -14.79 -0.81
N ILE A 252 8.04 -16.03 -0.32
CA ILE A 252 8.67 -16.42 0.96
C ILE A 252 10.19 -16.27 0.86
N ARG A 253 10.82 -16.69 -0.25
CA ARG A 253 12.26 -16.52 -0.47
C ARG A 253 12.67 -15.04 -0.51
N ALA A 254 12.00 -14.23 -1.31
CA ALA A 254 12.27 -12.79 -1.40
C ALA A 254 12.08 -12.11 -0.04
N ASN A 255 11.03 -12.48 0.70
CA ASN A 255 10.78 -11.96 2.04
C ASN A 255 11.87 -12.36 3.04
N GLY A 256 12.37 -13.60 2.97
CA GLY A 256 13.52 -14.07 3.75
C GLY A 256 14.78 -13.26 3.48
N ASN A 257 15.08 -12.99 2.21
CA ASN A 257 16.23 -12.18 1.80
C ASN A 257 16.14 -10.74 2.36
N VAL A 258 14.95 -10.12 2.34
CA VAL A 258 14.74 -8.80 2.95
C VAL A 258 14.98 -8.84 4.46
N LYS A 259 14.44 -9.85 5.17
CA LYS A 259 14.67 -10.00 6.63
C LYS A 259 16.16 -10.14 6.95
N GLN A 260 16.86 -10.98 6.18
CA GLN A 260 18.27 -11.22 6.37
C GLN A 260 19.11 -9.96 6.07
N ALA A 261 18.84 -9.27 4.97
CA ALA A 261 19.54 -8.03 4.62
C ALA A 261 19.39 -6.94 5.71
N ILE A 262 18.21 -6.83 6.32
CA ILE A 262 17.97 -5.91 7.44
C ILE A 262 18.74 -6.37 8.70
N GLN A 263 18.74 -7.67 9.00
CA GLN A 263 19.43 -8.22 10.17
C GLN A 263 20.95 -8.08 10.07
N ASP A 264 21.51 -8.27 8.87
CA ASP A 264 22.94 -8.18 8.60
C ASP A 264 23.42 -6.71 8.48
N GLY A 265 22.50 -5.75 8.54
CA GLY A 265 22.82 -4.32 8.42
C GLY A 265 23.32 -3.94 7.02
N ALA A 266 22.77 -4.57 5.98
CA ALA A 266 23.19 -4.33 4.61
C ALA A 266 23.01 -2.85 4.19
N PRO A 267 23.84 -2.35 3.25
CA PRO A 267 23.71 -1.01 2.72
C PRO A 267 22.31 -0.70 2.17
N ALA A 268 21.85 0.55 2.35
CA ALA A 268 20.49 0.96 1.99
C ALA A 268 20.08 0.69 0.53
N HIS A 269 21.01 0.79 -0.43
CA HIS A 269 20.71 0.50 -1.83
C HIS A 269 20.39 -0.99 -2.06
N ILE A 270 21.08 -1.90 -1.37
CA ILE A 270 20.84 -3.35 -1.47
C ILE A 270 19.49 -3.70 -0.84
N CYS A 271 19.17 -3.09 0.31
CA CYS A 271 17.86 -3.27 0.94
C CYS A 271 16.72 -2.84 0.00
N LEU A 272 16.88 -1.70 -0.70
CA LEU A 272 15.90 -1.22 -1.67
C LEU A 272 15.73 -2.19 -2.84
N GLU A 273 16.81 -2.77 -3.37
CA GLU A 273 16.73 -3.77 -4.45
C GLU A 273 15.94 -5.02 -4.02
N PHE A 274 16.17 -5.52 -2.79
CA PHE A 274 15.41 -6.65 -2.25
C PHE A 274 13.93 -6.29 -1.97
N GLU A 275 13.67 -5.06 -1.49
CA GLU A 275 12.31 -4.56 -1.31
C GLU A 275 11.55 -4.44 -2.65
N GLU A 276 12.21 -3.95 -3.71
CA GLU A 276 11.64 -3.88 -5.06
C GLU A 276 11.35 -5.27 -5.63
N LEU A 277 12.23 -6.24 -5.39
CA LEU A 277 12.01 -7.63 -5.78
C LEU A 277 10.80 -8.23 -5.04
N LEU A 278 10.68 -8.00 -3.73
CA LEU A 278 9.52 -8.45 -2.96
C LEU A 278 8.22 -7.81 -3.51
N GLN A 279 8.24 -6.50 -3.78
CA GLN A 279 7.12 -5.77 -4.38
C GLN A 279 6.72 -6.35 -5.73
N TYR A 280 7.69 -6.74 -6.56
CA TYR A 280 7.46 -7.40 -7.84
C TYR A 280 6.75 -8.74 -7.68
N HIS A 281 7.24 -9.62 -6.80
CA HIS A 281 6.64 -10.95 -6.62
C HIS A 281 5.22 -10.87 -6.05
N VAL A 282 4.97 -9.99 -5.07
CA VAL A 282 3.62 -9.79 -4.52
C VAL A 282 2.68 -9.19 -5.57
N ALA A 283 3.16 -8.25 -6.39
CA ALA A 283 2.34 -7.63 -7.42
C ALA A 283 1.95 -8.62 -8.52
N THR A 284 2.93 -9.35 -9.07
CA THR A 284 2.72 -10.35 -10.13
C THR A 284 1.96 -11.60 -9.67
N TYR A 285 1.92 -11.85 -8.35
CA TYR A 285 1.03 -12.86 -7.76
C TYR A 285 -0.45 -12.47 -7.85
N MET A 286 -0.77 -11.19 -7.70
CA MET A 286 -2.16 -10.71 -7.74
C MET A 286 -2.62 -10.33 -9.16
N ASP A 287 -1.71 -9.74 -9.95
CA ASP A 287 -1.97 -9.32 -11.32
C ASP A 287 -0.66 -9.43 -12.13
N ASN A 288 -0.58 -10.38 -13.05
CA ASN A 288 0.60 -10.59 -13.88
C ASN A 288 0.62 -9.72 -15.14
N ASP A 289 -0.46 -8.98 -15.42
CA ASP A 289 -0.64 -8.15 -16.62
C ASP A 289 -0.47 -6.65 -16.34
N ILE A 290 0.29 -6.31 -15.30
CA ILE A 290 0.57 -4.92 -14.92
C ILE A 290 1.41 -4.22 -16.00
N ALA A 291 0.91 -3.10 -16.49
CA ALA A 291 1.63 -2.27 -17.46
C ALA A 291 2.98 -1.79 -16.91
N SER A 292 4.02 -1.86 -17.75
CA SER A 292 5.39 -1.45 -17.44
C SER A 292 6.10 -2.28 -16.37
N VAL A 293 5.59 -3.47 -16.03
CA VAL A 293 6.25 -4.47 -15.19
C VAL A 293 6.48 -5.72 -16.06
N PRO A 294 7.66 -6.34 -16.04
CA PRO A 294 7.89 -7.57 -16.81
C PRO A 294 6.96 -8.69 -16.32
N ARG A 295 6.45 -9.51 -17.23
CA ARG A 295 5.62 -10.66 -16.86
C ARG A 295 6.45 -11.69 -16.11
N SER A 296 5.89 -12.22 -15.04
CA SER A 296 6.44 -13.38 -14.37
C SER A 296 6.20 -14.59 -15.26
N LEU A 297 7.28 -15.13 -15.83
CA LEU A 297 7.26 -16.41 -16.54
C LEU A 297 7.73 -17.49 -15.57
N GLN A 298 6.95 -18.56 -15.45
CA GLN A 298 7.41 -19.77 -14.80
C GLN A 298 8.27 -20.56 -15.79
N LYS A 299 9.38 -21.08 -15.30
CA LYS A 299 10.24 -22.04 -16.00
C LYS A 299 10.17 -23.37 -15.28
#